data_AF-A0A951ZJ19-F1
#
_entry.id   AF-A0A951ZJ19-F1
#
_cell.length_a   1.000
_cell.length_b   1.000
_cell.length_c   1.000
_cell.angle_alpha   90.00
_cell.angle_beta   90.00
_cell.angle_gamma   90.00
#
_symmetry.space_group_name_H-M   'P 1'
#
loop_
_entity.id
_entity.type
_entity.pdbx_description
1 polymer ?
#
loop_
_entity_poly.entity_id
_entity_poly.type
_entity_poly.pdbx_seq_one_letter_code
_entity_poly.pdbx_strand_id
1 'polypeptide(L)'
;QNKLAYAEVQNASGAFIAPTIEAITEAAAGAAKALGKDTDYRVSIVNAPGKKVYPISSFTWLLVHERMPDATKAKKLSAFLKYALNEGQKSAASLDYAPLPSNIAKQLEARAAALANAK
;
A
#
# COMPACT_ATOMS: atom_id res chain seq x y z
N GLN A 1 -16.29 -3.86 -11.98
CA GLN A 1 -15.56 -4.56 -13.07
C GLN A 1 -16.38 -4.47 -14.37
N ASN A 2 -15.99 -3.59 -15.28
CA ASN A 2 -16.82 -3.19 -16.44
C ASN A 2 -16.63 -4.07 -17.69
N LYS A 3 -16.01 -5.25 -17.54
CA LYS A 3 -15.70 -6.20 -18.64
C LYS A 3 -14.93 -5.60 -19.81
N LEU A 4 -14.13 -4.55 -19.55
CA LEU A 4 -13.22 -4.00 -20.54
C LEU A 4 -12.09 -5.00 -20.79
N ALA A 5 -11.66 -5.11 -22.05
CA ALA A 5 -10.48 -5.89 -22.40
C ALA A 5 -9.23 -5.28 -21.75
N TYR A 6 -8.31 -6.15 -21.32
CA TYR A 6 -7.01 -5.77 -20.79
C TYR A 6 -5.94 -6.68 -21.40
N ALA A 7 -4.68 -6.27 -21.30
CA ALA A 7 -3.54 -7.02 -21.83
C ALA A 7 -2.61 -7.48 -20.72
N GLU A 8 -1.90 -8.57 -20.98
CA GLU A 8 -0.70 -8.93 -20.23
C GLU A 8 0.45 -8.00 -20.62
N VAL A 9 1.32 -7.69 -19.67
CA VAL A 9 2.44 -6.78 -19.88
C VAL A 9 3.74 -7.50 -19.53
N GLN A 10 4.75 -7.36 -20.39
CA GLN A 10 6.07 -7.92 -20.14
C GLN A 10 6.74 -7.24 -18.95
N ASN A 11 7.17 -8.03 -17.96
CA ASN A 11 7.88 -7.53 -16.79
C ASN A 11 9.41 -7.55 -16.97
N ALA A 12 10.14 -7.06 -15.96
CA ALA A 12 11.61 -7.01 -15.95
C ALA A 12 12.32 -8.36 -16.17
N SER A 13 11.64 -9.49 -15.97
CA SER A 13 12.20 -10.83 -16.22
C SER A 13 11.93 -11.37 -17.63
N GLY A 14 11.21 -10.61 -18.46
CA GLY A 14 10.82 -11.00 -19.82
C GLY A 14 9.51 -11.78 -19.90
N ALA A 15 8.83 -12.05 -18.78
CA ALA A 15 7.56 -12.76 -18.73
C ALA A 15 6.37 -11.80 -18.93
N PHE A 16 5.36 -12.22 -19.70
CA PHE A 16 4.09 -11.51 -19.83
C PHE A 16 3.16 -11.90 -18.68
N ILE A 17 2.70 -10.90 -17.93
CA ILE A 17 1.92 -11.10 -16.69
C ILE A 17 0.61 -10.33 -16.78
N ALA A 18 -0.49 -10.97 -16.39
CA ALA A 18 -1.80 -10.35 -16.24
C ALA A 18 -1.89 -9.47 -14.96
N PRO A 19 -2.73 -8.42 -14.95
CA PRO A 19 -2.92 -7.55 -13.79
C PRO A 19 -3.75 -8.22 -12.67
N THR A 20 -3.18 -9.19 -11.95
CA THR A 20 -3.87 -9.87 -10.84
C THR A 20 -3.43 -9.34 -9.47
N ILE A 21 -4.28 -9.52 -8.46
CA ILE A 21 -3.98 -9.14 -7.07
C ILE A 21 -2.68 -9.81 -6.60
N GLU A 22 -2.47 -11.07 -6.95
CA GLU A 22 -1.26 -11.83 -6.58
C GLU A 22 -0.02 -11.20 -7.22
N ALA A 23 -0.08 -10.89 -8.52
CA ALA A 23 1.05 -10.32 -9.25
C ALA A 23 1.43 -8.91 -8.77
N ILE A 24 0.46 -8.12 -8.31
CA ILE A 24 0.66 -6.81 -7.68
C ILE A 24 1.20 -6.96 -6.25
N THR A 25 0.72 -7.95 -5.51
CA THR A 25 1.22 -8.28 -4.17
C THR A 25 2.70 -8.67 -4.20
N GLU A 26 3.13 -9.44 -5.21
CA GLU A 26 4.54 -9.77 -5.44
C GLU A 26 5.40 -8.51 -5.67
N ALA A 27 4.89 -7.53 -6.43
CA ALA A 27 5.57 -6.25 -6.64
C ALA A 27 5.80 -5.51 -5.31
N ALA A 28 4.76 -5.45 -4.47
CA ALA A 28 4.80 -4.80 -3.16
C ALA A 28 5.72 -5.53 -2.17
N ALA A 29 5.76 -6.86 -2.18
CA ALA A 29 6.59 -7.66 -1.29
C ALA A 29 8.09 -7.42 -1.48
N GLY A 30 8.53 -7.13 -2.72
CA GLY A 30 9.90 -6.75 -3.03
C GLY A 30 10.30 -5.45 -2.32
N ALA A 31 9.49 -4.40 -2.45
CA ALA A 31 9.72 -3.10 -1.81
C ALA A 31 9.59 -3.16 -0.27
N ALA A 32 8.68 -3.98 0.25
CA ALA A 32 8.45 -4.12 1.69
C ALA A 32 9.72 -4.53 2.47
N LYS A 33 10.68 -5.20 1.82
CA LYS A 33 11.96 -5.57 2.42
C LYS A 33 12.90 -4.38 2.63
N ALA A 34 12.76 -3.33 1.81
CA ALA A 34 13.57 -2.12 1.88
C ALA A 34 12.96 -1.03 2.78
N LEU A 35 11.68 -1.18 3.16
CA LEU A 35 10.97 -0.20 3.99
C LEU A 35 11.12 -0.51 5.49
N GLY A 36 12.10 0.13 6.11
CA GLY A 36 12.26 0.17 7.57
C GLY A 36 11.36 1.18 8.29
N LYS A 37 11.35 1.11 9.63
CA LYS A 37 10.52 1.95 10.51
C LYS A 37 10.69 3.47 10.32
N ASP A 38 11.87 3.93 9.90
CA ASP A 38 12.21 5.35 9.80
C ASP A 38 12.09 5.89 8.36
N THR A 39 11.54 5.11 7.42
CA THR A 39 11.38 5.59 6.04
C THR A 39 10.28 6.65 5.94
N ASP A 40 10.29 7.38 4.83
CA ASP A 40 9.19 8.24 4.40
C ASP A 40 8.20 7.51 3.46
N TYR A 41 8.35 6.20 3.29
CA TYR A 41 7.54 5.32 2.42
C TYR A 41 7.51 5.71 0.94
N ARG A 42 8.40 6.59 0.49
CA ARG A 42 8.59 6.87 -0.94
C ARG A 42 9.36 5.72 -1.57
N VAL A 43 8.66 4.90 -2.34
CA VAL A 43 9.23 3.78 -3.08
C VAL A 43 8.49 3.59 -4.39
N SER A 44 9.21 3.16 -5.42
CA SER A 44 8.60 2.68 -6.66
C SER A 44 8.55 1.16 -6.64
N ILE A 45 7.37 0.62 -6.98
CA ILE A 45 7.20 -0.81 -7.32
C ILE A 45 6.91 -0.99 -8.82
N VAL A 46 7.08 0.08 -9.61
CA VAL A 46 6.98 0.02 -11.07
C VAL A 46 8.14 -0.83 -11.60
N ASN A 47 7.79 -1.80 -12.44
CA ASN A 47 8.71 -2.77 -13.02
C ASN A 47 9.62 -3.44 -11.98
N ALA A 48 9.08 -3.74 -10.80
CA ALA A 48 9.83 -4.42 -9.75
C ALA A 48 10.37 -5.78 -10.23
N PRO A 49 11.54 -6.22 -9.73
CA PRO A 49 12.14 -7.48 -10.14
C PRO A 49 11.30 -8.67 -9.66
N GLY A 50 11.07 -9.65 -10.54
CA GLY A 50 10.42 -10.91 -10.18
C GLY A 50 9.71 -11.55 -11.36
N LYS A 51 9.71 -12.88 -11.42
CA LYS A 51 9.12 -13.64 -12.54
C LYS A 51 7.59 -13.49 -12.63
N LYS A 52 6.92 -13.25 -11.50
CA LYS A 52 5.46 -13.21 -11.38
C LYS A 52 4.92 -11.80 -11.11
N VAL A 53 5.75 -10.76 -11.26
CA VAL A 53 5.39 -9.38 -10.96
C VAL A 53 4.63 -8.76 -12.12
N TYR A 54 3.50 -8.09 -11.83
CA TYR A 54 2.87 -7.21 -12.80
C TYR A 54 3.62 -5.86 -12.84
N PRO A 55 4.13 -5.43 -14.00
CA PRO A 55 5.11 -4.33 -14.06
C PRO A 55 4.50 -2.93 -13.87
N ILE A 56 3.18 -2.77 -14.05
CA ILE A 56 2.49 -1.49 -13.88
C ILE A 56 1.75 -1.51 -12.54
N SER A 57 2.52 -1.52 -11.45
CA SER A 57 2.02 -1.55 -10.08
C SER A 57 2.46 -0.28 -9.34
N SER A 58 1.63 0.24 -8.44
CA SER A 58 1.97 1.38 -7.59
C SER A 58 1.21 1.31 -6.27
N PHE A 59 1.77 1.93 -5.23
CA PHE A 59 1.00 2.31 -4.06
C PHE A 59 0.16 3.55 -4.35
N THR A 60 -0.85 3.77 -3.51
CA THR A 60 -1.53 5.05 -3.36
C THR A 60 -1.18 5.63 -1.99
N TRP A 61 -1.22 6.95 -1.85
CA TRP A 61 -0.73 7.63 -0.65
C TRP A 61 -1.79 8.55 -0.05
N LEU A 62 -1.80 8.58 1.27
CA LEU A 62 -2.46 9.62 2.06
C LEU A 62 -1.38 10.54 2.61
N LEU A 63 -1.50 11.84 2.35
CA LEU A 63 -0.67 12.86 2.98
C LEU A 63 -1.37 13.34 4.24
N VAL A 64 -0.70 13.21 5.38
CA VAL A 64 -1.26 13.54 6.69
C VAL A 64 -0.31 14.48 7.42
N HIS A 65 -0.85 15.56 7.96
CA HIS A 65 -0.07 16.48 8.79
C HIS A 65 0.42 15.76 10.04
N GLU A 66 1.73 15.80 10.27
CA GLU A 66 2.36 15.18 11.44
C GLU A 66 1.90 15.80 12.76
N ARG A 67 1.66 17.12 12.76
CA ARG A 67 1.14 17.87 13.90
C ARG A 67 -0.20 18.47 13.52
N MET A 68 -1.22 18.15 14.31
CA MET A 68 -2.58 18.63 14.09
C MET A 68 -3.03 19.46 15.30
N PRO A 69 -3.35 20.75 15.12
CA PRO A 69 -3.71 21.62 16.24
C PRO A 69 -5.04 21.22 16.91
N ASP A 70 -5.93 20.58 16.16
CA ASP A 70 -7.19 20.06 16.67
C ASP A 70 -7.04 18.60 17.11
N ALA A 71 -6.93 18.39 18.42
CA ALA A 71 -6.77 17.08 19.03
C ALA A 71 -7.95 16.12 18.76
N THR A 72 -9.16 16.65 18.56
CA THR A 72 -10.33 15.82 18.24
C THR A 72 -10.20 15.26 16.83
N LYS A 73 -9.84 16.10 15.86
CA LYS A 73 -9.58 15.67 14.48
C LYS A 73 -8.41 14.69 14.41
N ALA A 74 -7.32 14.95 15.14
CA ALA A 74 -6.16 14.07 15.20
C ALA A 74 -6.53 12.65 15.66
N LYS A 75 -7.32 12.53 16.74
CA LYS A 75 -7.80 11.25 17.27
C LYS A 75 -8.71 10.52 16.28
N LYS A 76 -9.63 11.22 15.63
CA LYS A 76 -10.54 10.61 14.64
C LYS A 76 -9.80 10.14 13.39
N LEU A 77 -8.84 10.91 12.90
CA LEU A 77 -8.01 10.52 11.76
C LEU A 77 -7.13 9.32 12.10
N SER A 78 -6.48 9.31 13.28
CA SER A 78 -5.72 8.18 13.77
C SER A 78 -6.57 6.90 13.83
N ALA A 79 -7.79 6.98 14.36
CA ALA A 79 -8.72 5.86 14.41
C ALA A 79 -9.14 5.36 13.01
N PHE A 80 -9.40 6.28 12.08
CA PHE A 80 -9.72 5.93 10.68
C PHE A 80 -8.55 5.23 9.99
N LEU A 81 -7.33 5.76 10.11
CA LEU A 81 -6.13 5.16 9.52
C LEU A 81 -5.87 3.77 10.11
N LYS A 82 -6.04 3.60 11.43
CA LYS A 82 -5.97 2.29 12.07
C LYS A 82 -6.99 1.31 11.51
N TYR A 83 -8.24 1.73 11.31
CA TYR A 83 -9.26 0.89 10.67
C TYR A 83 -8.86 0.53 9.23
N ALA A 84 -8.46 1.52 8.42
CA ALA A 84 -8.10 1.33 7.02
C ALA A 84 -6.91 0.39 6.82
N LEU A 85 -5.91 0.45 7.71
CA LEU A 85 -4.72 -0.41 7.70
C LEU A 85 -4.99 -1.84 8.22
N ASN A 86 -6.14 -2.06 8.86
CA ASN A 86 -6.54 -3.36 9.42
C ASN A 86 -7.83 -3.86 8.74
N GLU A 87 -8.97 -3.73 9.42
CA GLU A 87 -10.27 -4.25 8.97
C GLU A 87 -10.67 -3.75 7.58
N GLY A 88 -10.36 -2.50 7.25
CA GLY A 88 -10.65 -1.92 5.94
C GLY A 88 -9.92 -2.60 4.78
N GLN A 89 -8.76 -3.22 5.02
CA GLN A 89 -8.03 -3.94 3.96
C GLN A 89 -8.79 -5.17 3.45
N LYS A 90 -9.71 -5.74 4.24
CA LYS A 90 -10.53 -6.89 3.83
C LYS A 90 -11.40 -6.56 2.61
N SER A 91 -11.70 -5.29 2.37
CA SER A 91 -12.44 -4.84 1.20
C SER A 91 -11.58 -4.64 -0.05
N ALA A 92 -10.25 -4.58 0.07
CA ALA A 92 -9.35 -4.25 -1.05
C ALA A 92 -9.52 -5.20 -2.23
N ALA A 93 -9.53 -6.50 -1.97
CA ALA A 93 -9.64 -7.52 -3.03
C ALA A 93 -10.95 -7.43 -3.81
N SER A 94 -12.06 -7.10 -3.15
CA SER A 94 -13.36 -6.91 -3.82
C SER A 94 -13.40 -5.71 -4.78
N LEU A 95 -12.42 -4.81 -4.64
CA LEU A 95 -12.25 -3.61 -5.47
C LEU A 95 -11.04 -3.73 -6.41
N ASP A 96 -10.51 -4.94 -6.60
CA ASP A 96 -9.31 -5.22 -7.41
C ASP A 96 -8.01 -4.58 -6.90
N TYR A 97 -7.95 -4.22 -5.60
CA TYR A 97 -6.73 -3.73 -4.96
C TYR A 97 -6.02 -4.85 -4.19
N ALA A 98 -4.70 -4.90 -4.33
CA ALA A 98 -3.86 -5.72 -3.47
C ALA A 98 -3.78 -5.10 -2.05
N PRO A 99 -3.98 -5.91 -0.98
CA PRO A 99 -3.75 -5.43 0.38
C PRO A 99 -2.26 -5.11 0.59
N LEU A 100 -2.00 -4.14 1.47
CA LEU A 100 -0.64 -3.82 1.90
C LEU A 100 0.01 -5.04 2.59
N PRO A 101 1.30 -5.28 2.34
CA PRO A 101 2.09 -6.22 3.13
C PRO A 101 1.94 -5.96 4.64
N SER A 102 1.75 -7.02 5.42
CA SER A 102 1.42 -6.91 6.84
C SER A 102 2.48 -6.19 7.68
N ASN A 103 3.76 -6.28 7.28
CA ASN A 103 4.84 -5.55 7.93
C ASN A 103 4.72 -4.03 7.69
N ILE A 104 4.40 -3.60 6.47
CA ILE A 104 4.19 -2.17 6.15
C ILE A 104 2.95 -1.66 6.89
N ALA A 105 1.84 -2.41 6.86
CA ALA A 105 0.60 -2.02 7.54
C ALA A 105 0.81 -1.78 9.05
N LYS A 106 1.56 -2.66 9.72
CA LYS A 106 1.90 -2.52 11.13
C LYS A 106 2.79 -1.29 11.42
N GLN A 107 3.79 -1.03 10.58
CA GLN A 107 4.63 0.16 10.73
C GLN A 107 3.82 1.45 10.55
N LEU A 108 2.92 1.49 9.57
CA LEU A 108 2.03 2.63 9.32
C LEU A 108 1.00 2.80 10.44
N GLU A 109 0.48 1.73 11.03
CA GLU A 109 -0.43 1.82 12.18
C GLU A 109 0.26 2.48 13.37
N ALA A 110 1.51 2.10 13.66
CA ALA A 110 2.29 2.73 14.71
C ALA A 110 2.51 4.23 14.45
N ARG A 111 2.76 4.62 13.19
CA ARG A 111 2.89 6.03 12.81
C ARG A 111 1.57 6.79 12.93
N ALA A 112 0.46 6.18 12.54
CA ALA A 112 -0.87 6.77 12.66
C ALA A 112 -1.28 6.95 14.13
N ALA A 113 -0.87 6.06 15.03
CA ALA A 113 -1.11 6.21 16.47
C ALA A 113 -0.40 7.43 17.07
N ALA A 114 0.78 7.79 16.55
CA ALA A 114 1.53 8.96 17.03
C ALA A 114 0.81 10.28 16.79
N LEU A 115 -0.02 10.38 15.72
CA LEU A 115 -0.81 11.58 15.40
C LEU A 115 -1.72 12.02 16.56
N ALA A 116 -2.29 11.06 17.30
CA ALA A 116 -3.20 11.35 18.41
C ALA A 116 -2.50 12.00 19.62
N ASN A 117 -1.17 11.93 19.66
CA ASN A 117 -0.33 12.37 20.78
C ASN A 117 0.64 13.51 20.40
N ALA A 118 0.72 13.87 19.11
CA ALA A 118 1.55 14.95 18.63
C ALA A 118 0.95 16.30 19.04
N LYS A 119 1.67 17.04 19.89
CA LYS A 119 1.38 18.44 20.24
C LYS A 119 2.10 19.40 19.31
#